data_AF-A0A1E7MVV6-F1
#
_entry.id   AF-A0A1E7MVV6-F1
#
_cell.length_a   1.000
_cell.length_b   1.000
_cell.length_c   1.000
_cell.angle_alpha   90.00
_cell.angle_beta   90.00
_cell.angle_gamma   90.00
#
_symmetry.space_group_name_H-M   'P 1'
#
loop_
_entity.id
_entity.type
_entity.pdbx_description
1 polymer ?
#
loop_
_entity_poly.entity_id
_entity_poly.type
_entity_poly.pdbx_seq_one_letter_code
_entity_poly.pdbx_strand_id
1 'polypeptide(L)'
;MPALTVAPGGVATTTLTVRNDLDIVEAYTLEVVGDCAAWTTVEPARVSLYPGTSETVTVRLAPPRSPAARAGEFPLGIRILPTERPELVTVPETTVTVTPFHELQAALAPRRRRGWLRGRYRTSVRNLGNTPGTVVLTPGQAGEELRFRATPERLRLEPGESGELRLQARARKLIWFGKPASWPFEVTVGPEQAATGKGADGEASAATGTGAPDAKGAGDGRDAKDAKDGKGSGSTGRAASTEVPTPLQQPLLDGEFIQLPIFPKWLLALLAALLALLLAWFALVRPAVRSSAKQAAEQAVAQQSATPAASAAAPGGAPSAASGGNPGNPGGQGKPGGGQPSTGGHAVGPGLAEPGTGRQSSATIDVQTASGASSTGNYQVPHGKVFDITDIVVANFQGDQGLLTITAGKQTITTIALETFRNQDYHWVTPIQVPEDQAVTAAVTCESPGTPASGKQAEACHELLNISGALSDIKQGN
;
A
#
# COMPACT_ATOMS: atom_id res chain seq x y z
N MET A 1 -8.66 -48.15 5.01
CA MET A 1 -7.47 -47.38 4.63
C MET A 1 -6.90 -46.71 5.88
N PRO A 2 -5.59 -46.49 6.01
CA PRO A 2 -5.02 -45.79 7.17
C PRO A 2 -5.34 -44.29 7.13
N ALA A 3 -5.31 -43.63 8.29
CA ALA A 3 -5.37 -42.17 8.38
C ALA A 3 -4.12 -41.55 7.76
N LEU A 4 -4.28 -40.36 7.16
CA LEU A 4 -3.23 -39.68 6.41
C LEU A 4 -3.00 -38.29 6.97
N THR A 5 -1.75 -37.83 6.94
CA THR A 5 -1.39 -36.44 7.25
C THR A 5 -0.64 -35.85 6.07
N VAL A 6 -1.06 -34.67 5.62
CA VAL A 6 -0.46 -34.00 4.46
C VAL A 6 -0.31 -32.51 4.71
N ALA A 7 0.86 -31.97 4.38
CA ALA A 7 1.10 -30.54 4.44
C ALA A 7 0.66 -29.87 3.13
N PRO A 8 0.08 -28.66 3.17
CA PRO A 8 -0.21 -27.88 1.96
C PRO A 8 1.04 -27.59 1.13
N GLY A 9 0.96 -27.90 -0.17
CA GLY A 9 2.09 -27.91 -1.11
C GLY A 9 2.92 -29.19 -1.08
N GLY A 10 2.65 -30.09 -0.13
CA GLY A 10 3.24 -31.43 -0.04
C GLY A 10 2.42 -32.47 -0.80
N VAL A 11 2.92 -33.71 -0.74
CA VAL A 11 2.25 -34.88 -1.32
C VAL A 11 2.24 -36.00 -0.29
N ALA A 12 1.10 -36.67 -0.13
CA ALA A 12 0.97 -37.90 0.63
C ALA A 12 0.35 -38.99 -0.27
N THR A 13 0.74 -40.24 -0.05
CA THR A 13 0.20 -41.38 -0.80
C THR A 13 -0.27 -42.47 0.15
N THR A 14 -1.36 -43.14 -0.24
CA THR A 14 -1.80 -44.39 0.38
C THR A 14 -2.20 -45.39 -0.69
N THR A 15 -2.43 -46.63 -0.29
CA THR A 15 -2.88 -47.68 -1.18
C THR A 15 -4.24 -48.22 -0.74
N LEU A 16 -5.04 -48.60 -1.73
CA LEU A 16 -6.32 -49.26 -1.56
C LEU A 16 -6.28 -50.55 -2.39
N THR A 17 -6.66 -51.67 -1.78
CA THR A 17 -6.74 -52.95 -2.48
C THR A 17 -8.20 -53.25 -2.83
N VAL A 18 -8.48 -53.47 -4.11
CA VAL A 18 -9.79 -53.89 -4.62
C VAL A 18 -9.71 -55.38 -4.92
N ARG A 19 -10.65 -56.17 -4.39
CA ARG A 19 -10.75 -57.61 -4.63
C ARG A 19 -12.09 -57.95 -5.25
N ASN A 20 -12.07 -58.75 -6.31
CA ASN A 20 -13.28 -59.26 -6.93
C ASN A 20 -13.70 -60.59 -6.27
N ASP A 21 -14.73 -60.55 -5.44
CA ASP A 21 -15.30 -61.73 -4.77
C ASP A 21 -16.45 -62.38 -5.58
N LEU A 22 -16.75 -61.85 -6.77
CA LEU A 22 -17.75 -62.43 -7.67
C LEU A 22 -17.17 -63.60 -8.48
N ASP A 23 -18.06 -64.37 -9.08
CA ASP A 23 -17.77 -65.51 -9.97
C ASP A 23 -17.60 -65.10 -11.44
N ILE A 24 -17.77 -63.81 -11.75
CA ILE A 24 -17.58 -63.22 -13.09
C ILE A 24 -16.46 -62.19 -13.09
N VAL A 25 -15.92 -61.90 -14.30
CA VAL A 25 -15.02 -60.76 -14.50
C VAL A 25 -15.81 -59.48 -14.28
N GLU A 26 -15.24 -58.54 -13.51
CA GLU A 26 -15.87 -57.27 -13.18
C GLU A 26 -14.88 -56.12 -13.37
N ALA A 27 -15.37 -54.99 -13.87
CA ALA A 27 -14.60 -53.76 -14.00
C ALA A 27 -15.07 -52.75 -12.96
N TYR A 28 -14.14 -52.26 -12.15
CA TYR A 28 -14.41 -51.29 -11.09
C TYR A 28 -13.87 -49.92 -11.51
N THR A 29 -14.74 -48.90 -11.48
CA THR A 29 -14.35 -47.49 -11.63
C THR A 29 -14.23 -46.87 -10.24
N LEU A 30 -13.12 -46.16 -9.99
CA LEU A 30 -12.83 -45.54 -8.71
C LEU A 30 -12.92 -44.03 -8.83
N GLU A 31 -13.72 -43.43 -7.97
CA GLU A 31 -13.96 -41.99 -7.95
C GLU A 31 -13.72 -41.44 -6.54
N VAL A 32 -12.98 -40.34 -6.44
CA VAL A 32 -12.78 -39.68 -5.15
C VAL A 32 -14.02 -38.86 -4.81
N VAL A 33 -14.50 -38.98 -3.58
CA VAL A 33 -15.64 -38.24 -3.05
C VAL A 33 -15.29 -37.59 -1.72
N GLY A 34 -15.95 -36.46 -1.42
CA GLY A 34 -15.72 -35.66 -0.22
C GLY A 34 -14.85 -34.42 -0.46
N ASP A 35 -14.54 -33.71 0.63
CA ASP A 35 -13.87 -32.40 0.58
C ASP A 35 -12.43 -32.46 0.03
N CYS A 36 -11.82 -33.65 0.07
CA CYS A 36 -10.48 -33.90 -0.44
C CYS A 36 -10.42 -34.11 -1.97
N ALA A 37 -11.56 -34.25 -2.64
CA ALA A 37 -11.62 -34.67 -4.05
C ALA A 37 -10.89 -33.70 -5.00
N ALA A 38 -10.94 -32.40 -4.72
CA ALA A 38 -10.34 -31.36 -5.57
C ALA A 38 -8.81 -31.48 -5.73
N TRP A 39 -8.14 -32.20 -4.83
CA TRP A 39 -6.68 -32.32 -4.79
C TRP A 39 -6.20 -33.76 -4.54
N THR A 40 -7.08 -34.74 -4.76
CA THR A 40 -6.77 -36.16 -4.61
C THR A 40 -6.96 -36.88 -5.94
N THR A 41 -6.02 -37.75 -6.31
CA THR A 41 -6.10 -38.59 -7.50
C THR A 41 -6.00 -40.07 -7.13
N VAL A 42 -6.64 -40.94 -7.91
CA VAL A 42 -6.57 -42.40 -7.76
C VAL A 42 -6.09 -43.00 -9.07
N GLU A 43 -5.02 -43.80 -9.00
CA GLU A 43 -4.38 -44.40 -10.15
C GLU A 43 -4.08 -45.89 -9.90
N PRO A 44 -4.54 -46.81 -10.76
CA PRO A 44 -5.46 -46.58 -11.89
C PRO A 44 -6.89 -46.22 -11.42
N ALA A 45 -7.58 -45.36 -12.17
CA ALA A 45 -8.98 -44.98 -11.90
C ALA A 45 -9.99 -46.05 -12.34
N ARG A 46 -9.55 -47.05 -13.11
CA ARG A 46 -10.36 -48.20 -13.53
C ARG A 46 -9.50 -49.46 -13.50
N VAL A 47 -10.02 -50.51 -12.87
CA VAL A 47 -9.37 -51.83 -12.77
C VAL A 47 -10.32 -52.91 -13.30
N SER A 48 -9.78 -53.93 -13.94
CA SER A 48 -10.55 -55.07 -14.46
C SER A 48 -10.03 -56.34 -13.82
N LEU A 49 -10.86 -57.00 -13.02
CA LEU A 49 -10.44 -58.10 -12.15
C LEU A 49 -11.17 -59.39 -12.48
N TYR A 50 -10.40 -60.47 -12.58
CA TYR A 50 -10.95 -61.83 -12.65
C TYR A 50 -11.49 -62.27 -11.29
N PRO A 51 -12.40 -63.25 -11.24
CA PRO A 51 -12.87 -63.87 -10.00
C PRO A 51 -11.71 -64.24 -9.05
N GLY A 52 -11.82 -63.82 -7.79
CA GLY A 52 -10.83 -64.09 -6.73
C GLY A 52 -9.53 -63.28 -6.80
N THR A 53 -9.35 -62.43 -7.81
CA THR A 53 -8.13 -61.60 -7.96
C THR A 53 -8.26 -60.26 -7.25
N SER A 54 -7.11 -59.63 -6.97
CA SER A 54 -7.05 -58.30 -6.36
C SER A 54 -6.05 -57.42 -7.09
N GLU A 55 -6.31 -56.12 -7.09
CA GLU A 55 -5.39 -55.10 -7.59
C GLU A 55 -5.25 -53.98 -6.56
N THR A 56 -4.05 -53.39 -6.50
CA THR A 56 -3.77 -52.27 -5.60
C THR A 56 -3.75 -50.99 -6.39
N VAL A 57 -4.58 -50.04 -5.99
CA VAL A 57 -4.60 -48.68 -6.53
C VAL A 57 -3.86 -47.75 -5.60
N THR A 58 -3.20 -46.75 -6.17
CA THR A 58 -2.52 -45.68 -5.44
C THR A 58 -3.43 -44.47 -5.34
N VAL A 59 -3.59 -43.97 -4.12
CA VAL A 59 -4.33 -42.75 -3.81
C VAL A 59 -3.31 -41.68 -3.48
N ARG A 60 -3.28 -40.61 -4.25
CA ARG A 60 -2.31 -39.53 -4.10
C ARG A 60 -3.03 -38.24 -3.72
N LEU A 61 -2.59 -37.64 -2.62
CA LEU A 61 -3.10 -36.40 -2.06
C LEU A 61 -2.07 -35.30 -2.31
N ALA A 62 -2.49 -34.19 -2.93
CA ALA A 62 -1.62 -33.05 -3.23
C ALA A 62 -2.35 -31.71 -3.01
N PRO A 63 -2.73 -31.38 -1.76
CA PRO A 63 -3.39 -30.12 -1.46
C PRO A 63 -2.50 -28.94 -1.86
N PRO A 64 -3.01 -27.94 -2.61
CA PRO A 64 -2.22 -26.79 -3.01
C PRO A 64 -1.77 -25.98 -1.78
N ARG A 65 -0.61 -25.33 -1.86
CA ARG A 65 -0.17 -24.37 -0.84
C ARG A 65 -0.95 -23.06 -0.98
N SER A 66 -2.21 -23.06 -0.55
CA SER A 66 -3.09 -21.90 -0.65
C SER A 66 -4.14 -21.90 0.48
N PRO A 67 -4.76 -20.73 0.75
CA PRO A 67 -5.84 -20.64 1.75
C PRO A 67 -7.07 -21.52 1.46
N ALA A 68 -7.21 -22.03 0.23
CA ALA A 68 -8.31 -22.89 -0.15
C ALA A 68 -8.19 -24.29 0.48
N ALA A 69 -6.97 -24.79 0.68
CA ALA A 69 -6.72 -26.08 1.34
C ALA A 69 -6.72 -25.90 2.86
N ARG A 70 -7.92 -25.76 3.46
CA ARG A 70 -8.13 -25.52 4.89
C ARG A 70 -7.40 -26.54 5.77
N ALA A 71 -6.88 -26.09 6.90
CA ALA A 71 -6.30 -26.99 7.90
C ALA A 71 -7.42 -27.68 8.68
N GLY A 72 -7.21 -28.94 9.06
CA GLY A 72 -8.19 -29.72 9.81
C GLY A 72 -8.26 -31.17 9.37
N GLU A 73 -9.26 -31.87 9.86
CA GLU A 73 -9.56 -33.25 9.50
C GLU A 73 -10.71 -33.28 8.51
N PHE A 74 -10.50 -33.98 7.39
CA PHE A 74 -11.47 -34.12 6.32
C PHE A 74 -11.71 -35.59 6.00
N PRO A 75 -12.97 -36.00 5.79
CA PRO A 75 -13.26 -37.34 5.31
C PRO A 75 -12.84 -37.47 3.83
N LEU A 76 -12.11 -38.53 3.54
CA LEU A 76 -11.79 -38.99 2.19
C LEU A 76 -12.56 -40.28 1.93
N GLY A 77 -13.48 -40.24 0.97
CA GLY A 77 -14.14 -41.43 0.45
C GLY A 77 -13.61 -41.77 -0.94
N ILE A 78 -13.50 -43.07 -1.22
CA ILE A 78 -13.24 -43.56 -2.57
C ILE A 78 -14.43 -44.41 -2.98
N ARG A 79 -15.27 -43.90 -3.87
CA ARG A 79 -16.41 -44.62 -4.40
C ARG A 79 -15.92 -45.63 -5.43
N ILE A 80 -16.19 -46.91 -5.17
CA ILE A 80 -15.88 -48.02 -6.06
C ILE A 80 -17.19 -48.43 -6.74
N LEU A 81 -17.25 -48.25 -8.06
CA LEU A 81 -18.40 -48.51 -8.92
C LEU A 81 -18.15 -49.77 -9.78
N PRO A 82 -18.77 -50.91 -9.47
CA PRO A 82 -18.77 -52.07 -10.36
C PRO A 82 -19.57 -51.75 -11.64
N THR A 83 -19.15 -52.31 -12.77
CA THR A 83 -19.79 -52.06 -14.08
C THR A 83 -20.95 -53.02 -14.31
N GLU A 84 -20.77 -54.31 -14.02
CA GLU A 84 -21.78 -55.35 -14.24
C GLU A 84 -22.83 -55.40 -13.11
N ARG A 85 -22.43 -55.07 -11.87
CA ARG A 85 -23.34 -55.00 -10.70
C ARG A 85 -23.36 -53.65 -10.00
N PRO A 86 -24.01 -52.62 -10.57
CA PRO A 86 -24.07 -51.26 -9.99
C PRO A 86 -24.73 -51.17 -8.62
N GLU A 87 -25.45 -52.21 -8.16
CA GLU A 87 -26.03 -52.29 -6.82
C GLU A 87 -25.00 -52.59 -5.72
N LEU A 88 -23.79 -53.06 -6.07
CA LEU A 88 -22.73 -53.43 -5.13
C LEU A 88 -21.72 -52.29 -4.85
N VAL A 89 -22.12 -51.05 -5.08
CA VAL A 89 -21.27 -49.87 -4.83
C VAL A 89 -20.83 -49.81 -3.37
N THR A 90 -19.56 -49.53 -3.16
CA THR A 90 -18.98 -49.35 -1.83
C THR A 90 -18.12 -48.10 -1.78
N VAL A 91 -18.04 -47.49 -0.59
CA VAL A 91 -17.26 -46.28 -0.34
C VAL A 91 -16.41 -46.52 0.91
N PRO A 92 -15.20 -47.07 0.78
CA PRO A 92 -14.22 -47.03 1.86
C PRO A 92 -13.86 -45.58 2.21
N GLU A 93 -13.92 -45.27 3.50
CA GLU A 93 -13.63 -43.95 4.05
C GLU A 93 -12.34 -43.97 4.89
N THR A 94 -11.66 -42.82 4.95
CA THR A 94 -10.55 -42.55 5.87
C THR A 94 -10.48 -41.07 6.22
N THR A 95 -9.75 -40.74 7.27
CA THR A 95 -9.53 -39.35 7.69
C THR A 95 -8.21 -38.83 7.13
N VAL A 96 -8.26 -37.64 6.53
CA VAL A 96 -7.09 -36.89 6.08
C VAL A 96 -6.91 -35.66 6.95
N THR A 97 -5.78 -35.56 7.63
CA THR A 97 -5.36 -34.40 8.40
C THR A 97 -4.52 -33.47 7.53
N VAL A 98 -5.05 -32.31 7.18
CA VAL A 98 -4.30 -31.24 6.50
C VAL A 98 -3.63 -30.37 7.55
N THR A 99 -2.30 -30.28 7.52
CA THR A 99 -1.56 -29.52 8.55
C THR A 99 -1.78 -28.01 8.41
N PRO A 100 -1.72 -27.26 9.51
CA PRO A 100 -1.78 -25.80 9.45
C PRO A 100 -0.53 -25.21 8.79
N PHE A 101 -0.72 -24.16 7.99
CA PHE A 101 0.34 -23.23 7.61
C PHE A 101 -0.14 -21.79 7.80
N HIS A 102 0.81 -20.93 8.13
CA HIS A 102 0.58 -19.52 8.43
C HIS A 102 1.41 -18.68 7.48
N GLU A 103 0.76 -17.73 6.82
CA GLU A 103 1.42 -16.75 5.98
C GLU A 103 0.59 -15.47 6.02
N LEU A 104 1.23 -14.34 6.33
CA LEU A 104 0.58 -13.04 6.39
C LEU A 104 1.28 -12.10 5.41
N GLN A 105 0.48 -11.35 4.66
CA GLN A 105 0.96 -10.23 3.88
C GLN A 105 0.42 -8.95 4.51
N ALA A 106 1.27 -7.94 4.70
CA ALA A 106 0.83 -6.66 5.23
C ALA A 106 1.53 -5.50 4.53
N ALA A 107 0.87 -4.34 4.53
CA ALA A 107 1.43 -3.10 4.01
C ALA A 107 0.97 -1.90 4.84
N LEU A 108 1.87 -0.94 5.05
CA LEU A 108 1.61 0.31 5.75
C LEU A 108 1.53 1.46 4.75
N ALA A 109 0.43 2.22 4.80
CA ALA A 109 0.22 3.38 3.95
C ALA A 109 -0.33 4.59 4.74
N PRO A 110 0.19 5.81 4.52
CA PRO A 110 1.44 6.11 3.81
C PRO A 110 2.66 5.72 4.67
N ARG A 111 3.82 5.43 4.07
CA ARG A 111 5.06 5.13 4.85
C ARG A 111 5.56 6.35 5.64
N ARG A 112 5.38 7.56 5.10
CA ARG A 112 5.78 8.82 5.74
C ARG A 112 4.58 9.74 5.90
N ARG A 113 4.39 10.32 7.09
CA ARG A 113 3.30 11.26 7.37
C ARG A 113 3.82 12.50 8.09
N ARG A 114 3.41 13.69 7.65
CA ARG A 114 3.72 14.97 8.32
C ARG A 114 2.55 15.41 9.20
N GLY A 115 2.82 15.99 10.36
CA GLY A 115 1.79 16.56 11.24
C GLY A 115 2.36 17.23 12.48
N TRP A 116 1.55 17.99 13.22
CA TRP A 116 2.03 18.73 14.41
C TRP A 116 2.17 17.84 15.65
N LEU A 117 1.26 16.87 15.82
CA LEU A 117 1.19 16.02 17.01
C LEU A 117 0.82 14.56 16.71
N ARG A 118 0.05 14.30 15.66
CA ARG A 118 -0.45 12.96 15.33
C ARG A 118 -0.25 12.64 13.85
N GLY A 119 0.21 11.43 13.57
CA GLY A 119 0.19 10.79 12.26
C GLY A 119 -0.82 9.64 12.26
N ARG A 120 -1.59 9.50 11.18
CA ARG A 120 -2.52 8.37 10.99
C ARG A 120 -2.03 7.54 9.82
N TYR A 121 -2.05 6.24 10.01
CA TYR A 121 -1.58 5.24 9.07
C TYR A 121 -2.65 4.16 8.95
N ARG A 122 -2.66 3.54 7.79
CA ARG A 122 -3.53 2.44 7.42
C ARG A 122 -2.64 1.22 7.19
N THR A 123 -2.93 0.14 7.89
CA THR A 123 -2.25 -1.14 7.70
C THR A 123 -3.23 -2.12 7.10
N SER A 124 -3.03 -2.48 5.83
CA SER A 124 -3.78 -3.56 5.18
C SER A 124 -3.09 -4.88 5.49
N VAL A 125 -3.86 -5.90 5.88
CA VAL A 125 -3.35 -7.24 6.21
C VAL A 125 -4.18 -8.28 5.46
N ARG A 126 -3.53 -9.30 4.92
CA ARG A 126 -4.15 -10.44 4.24
C ARG A 126 -3.62 -11.75 4.82
N ASN A 127 -4.53 -12.66 5.11
CA ASN A 127 -4.21 -14.03 5.52
C ASN A 127 -4.00 -14.91 4.29
N LEU A 128 -2.75 -15.28 4.01
CA LEU A 128 -2.37 -16.20 2.95
C LEU A 128 -2.22 -17.65 3.46
N GLY A 129 -2.36 -17.87 4.77
CA GLY A 129 -2.42 -19.17 5.42
C GLY A 129 -3.73 -19.90 5.17
N ASN A 130 -3.79 -21.18 5.58
CA ASN A 130 -5.02 -22.00 5.55
C ASN A 130 -5.73 -22.13 6.90
N THR A 131 -5.27 -21.40 7.91
CA THR A 131 -5.85 -21.34 9.26
C THR A 131 -6.41 -19.95 9.57
N PRO A 132 -7.54 -19.84 10.30
CA PRO A 132 -7.98 -18.57 10.85
C PRO A 132 -6.93 -18.01 11.81
N GLY A 133 -6.69 -16.71 11.74
CA GLY A 133 -5.70 -16.03 12.57
C GLY A 133 -6.23 -14.74 13.18
N THR A 134 -5.79 -14.42 14.39
CA THR A 134 -6.01 -13.10 15.00
C THR A 134 -4.73 -12.29 14.88
N VAL A 135 -4.81 -11.16 14.19
CA VAL A 135 -3.68 -10.26 13.94
C VAL A 135 -3.72 -9.07 14.90
N VAL A 136 -2.54 -8.73 15.43
CA VAL A 136 -2.28 -7.50 16.18
C VAL A 136 -1.18 -6.68 15.49
N LEU A 137 -1.22 -5.36 15.70
CA LEU A 137 -0.12 -4.47 15.33
C LEU A 137 0.72 -4.20 16.57
N THR A 138 2.01 -4.52 16.49
CA THR A 138 3.00 -4.22 17.55
C THR A 138 3.96 -3.16 17.02
N PRO A 139 3.62 -1.87 17.13
CA PRO A 139 4.50 -0.77 16.75
C PRO A 139 5.63 -0.60 17.78
N GLY A 140 6.86 -0.46 17.29
CA GLY A 140 8.06 -0.24 18.06
C GLY A 140 8.82 0.99 17.55
N GLN A 141 9.45 1.72 18.47
CA GLN A 141 10.35 2.82 18.15
C GLN A 141 11.61 2.65 19.01
N ALA A 142 12.79 2.90 18.44
CA ALA A 142 14.05 2.85 19.21
C ALA A 142 14.10 3.90 20.33
N GLY A 143 13.47 5.06 20.12
CA GLY A 143 13.26 6.09 21.14
C GLY A 143 11.87 6.03 21.77
N GLU A 144 11.60 6.89 22.74
CA GLU A 144 10.30 6.96 23.44
C GLU A 144 9.46 8.19 23.07
N GLU A 145 9.65 8.78 21.88
CA GLU A 145 9.00 10.05 21.52
C GLU A 145 7.57 9.87 21.00
N LEU A 146 7.25 8.69 20.47
CA LEU A 146 5.94 8.37 19.94
C LEU A 146 5.13 7.48 20.90
N ARG A 147 3.82 7.72 20.92
CA ARG A 147 2.81 6.82 21.47
C ARG A 147 1.96 6.30 20.34
N PHE A 148 1.74 4.99 20.34
CA PHE A 148 0.97 4.34 19.29
C PHE A 148 -0.40 3.90 19.79
N ARG A 149 -1.37 3.87 18.88
CA ARG A 149 -2.68 3.26 19.10
C ARG A 149 -3.12 2.55 17.82
N ALA A 150 -3.36 1.25 17.92
CA ALA A 150 -3.99 0.46 16.88
C ALA A 150 -5.52 0.46 17.07
N THR A 151 -6.29 0.47 15.98
CA THR A 151 -7.76 0.34 16.02
C THR A 151 -8.28 -0.37 14.77
N PRO A 152 -8.95 -1.52 14.89
CA PRO A 152 -9.17 -2.27 16.14
C PRO A 152 -7.85 -2.74 16.76
N GLU A 153 -7.87 -3.17 18.02
CA GLU A 153 -6.68 -3.72 18.68
C GLU A 153 -6.33 -5.11 18.13
N ARG A 154 -7.37 -5.87 17.79
CA ARG A 154 -7.30 -7.22 17.24
C ARG A 154 -8.19 -7.32 16.01
N LEU A 155 -7.68 -7.98 14.98
CA LEU A 155 -8.42 -8.26 13.76
C LEU A 155 -8.37 -9.75 13.48
N ARG A 156 -9.53 -10.43 13.52
CA ARG A 156 -9.65 -11.81 13.09
C ARG A 156 -9.75 -11.85 11.57
N LEU A 157 -8.99 -12.73 10.94
CA LEU A 157 -9.01 -12.97 9.51
C LEU A 157 -9.16 -14.47 9.23
N GLU A 158 -10.15 -14.81 8.41
CA GLU A 158 -10.28 -16.13 7.83
C GLU A 158 -9.20 -16.36 6.76
N PRO A 159 -8.85 -17.62 6.44
CA PRO A 159 -7.97 -17.96 5.32
C PRO A 159 -8.40 -17.27 4.02
N GLY A 160 -7.49 -16.53 3.41
CA GLY A 160 -7.72 -15.76 2.18
C GLY A 160 -8.32 -14.36 2.40
N GLU A 161 -8.82 -14.07 3.60
CA GLU A 161 -9.45 -12.79 3.93
C GLU A 161 -8.42 -11.66 4.04
N SER A 162 -8.86 -10.46 3.69
CA SER A 162 -8.10 -9.22 3.88
C SER A 162 -8.87 -8.28 4.79
N GLY A 163 -8.16 -7.53 5.62
CA GLY A 163 -8.75 -6.49 6.44
C GLY A 163 -7.78 -5.37 6.76
N GLU A 164 -8.28 -4.38 7.50
CA GLU A 164 -7.57 -3.12 7.71
C GLU A 164 -7.53 -2.74 9.19
N LEU A 165 -6.35 -2.37 9.67
CA LEU A 165 -6.15 -1.76 10.98
C LEU A 165 -5.64 -0.33 10.82
N ARG A 166 -6.14 0.58 11.66
CA ARG A 166 -5.65 1.97 11.72
C ARG A 166 -4.59 2.09 12.79
N LEU A 167 -3.43 2.60 12.42
CA LEU A 167 -2.35 2.93 13.35
C LEU A 167 -2.24 4.44 13.51
N GLN A 168 -2.31 4.92 14.75
CA GLN A 168 -2.05 6.32 15.07
C GLN A 168 -0.74 6.44 15.84
N ALA A 169 0.21 7.19 15.28
CA ALA A 169 1.41 7.64 15.99
C ALA A 169 1.16 9.04 16.56
N ARG A 170 1.50 9.27 17.82
CA ARG A 170 1.35 10.57 18.49
C ARG A 170 2.64 10.96 19.18
N ALA A 171 3.20 12.12 18.82
CA ALA A 171 4.35 12.67 19.53
C ALA A 171 3.99 13.05 20.97
N ARG A 172 4.91 12.79 21.92
CA ARG A 172 4.72 13.11 23.34
C ARG A 172 4.88 14.59 23.64
N LYS A 173 5.78 15.29 22.93
CA LYS A 173 6.07 16.71 23.11
C LYS A 173 5.69 17.49 21.85
N LEU A 174 5.27 18.74 21.99
CA LEU A 174 5.03 19.65 20.87
C LEU A 174 6.31 20.42 20.54
N ILE A 175 6.55 20.66 19.26
CA ILE A 175 7.62 21.54 18.78
C ILE A 175 6.99 22.91 18.49
N TRP A 176 7.26 23.91 19.32
CA TRP A 176 6.66 25.24 19.17
C TRP A 176 7.28 26.04 18.02
N PHE A 177 8.61 26.05 17.95
CA PHE A 177 9.41 26.70 16.92
C PHE A 177 10.59 25.80 16.60
N GLY A 178 11.07 25.79 15.35
CA GLY A 178 12.21 24.93 15.02
C GLY A 178 12.24 24.42 13.60
N LYS A 179 13.13 23.45 13.36
CA LYS A 179 13.10 22.60 12.17
C LYS A 179 12.13 21.43 12.44
N PRO A 180 11.50 20.84 11.41
CA PRO A 180 10.76 19.60 11.57
C PRO A 180 11.65 18.48 12.14
N ALA A 181 11.09 17.65 13.01
CA ALA A 181 11.76 16.45 13.53
C ALA A 181 11.22 15.19 12.83
N SER A 182 12.07 14.21 12.57
CA SER A 182 11.69 12.92 11.99
C SER A 182 11.74 11.84 13.07
N TRP A 183 10.69 11.02 13.12
CA TRP A 183 10.52 9.93 14.06
C TRP A 183 10.23 8.64 13.28
N PRO A 184 11.26 7.85 12.91
CA PRO A 184 11.08 6.53 12.29
C PRO A 184 10.59 5.52 13.33
N PHE A 185 9.75 4.58 12.91
CA PHE A 185 9.22 3.50 13.73
C PHE A 185 8.98 2.26 12.87
N GLU A 186 8.91 1.11 13.51
CA GLU A 186 8.63 -0.17 12.86
C GLU A 186 7.30 -0.73 13.39
N VAL A 187 6.63 -1.55 12.60
CA VAL A 187 5.38 -2.20 13.00
C VAL A 187 5.50 -3.68 12.65
N THR A 188 5.56 -4.52 13.67
CA THR A 188 5.43 -5.96 13.50
C THR A 188 3.96 -6.33 13.38
N VAL A 189 3.60 -7.04 12.32
CA VAL A 189 2.27 -7.60 12.11
C VAL A 189 2.34 -9.10 12.38
N GLY A 190 1.55 -9.59 13.33
CA GLY A 190 1.64 -10.99 13.71
C GLY A 190 0.51 -11.45 14.61
N PRO A 191 0.52 -12.75 14.98
CA PRO A 191 -0.40 -13.27 15.96
C PRO A 191 -0.24 -12.54 17.29
N GLU A 192 -1.32 -12.43 18.06
CA GLU A 192 -1.27 -11.98 19.46
C GLU A 192 -0.31 -12.90 20.22
N GLN A 193 0.93 -12.45 20.42
CA GLN A 193 1.87 -13.17 21.27
C GLN A 193 1.32 -13.06 22.69
N ALA A 194 0.97 -14.20 23.30
CA ALA A 194 0.62 -14.25 24.71
C ALA A 194 1.76 -13.57 25.48
N ALA A 195 1.43 -12.50 26.20
CA ALA A 195 2.40 -11.72 26.96
C ALA A 195 3.21 -12.66 27.87
N THR A 196 4.45 -12.94 27.50
CA THR A 196 5.40 -13.55 28.43
C THR A 196 5.65 -12.49 29.49
N GLY A 197 5.22 -12.82 30.71
CA GLY A 197 5.40 -11.97 31.88
C GLY A 197 6.85 -11.52 31.97
N LYS A 198 7.04 -10.21 31.93
CA LYS A 198 8.28 -9.54 32.25
C LYS A 198 8.56 -9.83 33.73
N GLY A 199 9.37 -10.86 33.99
CA GLY A 199 9.85 -11.17 35.33
C GLY A 199 10.68 -10.00 35.85
N ALA A 200 10.12 -9.31 36.83
CA ALA A 200 10.85 -8.40 37.70
C ALA A 200 11.55 -9.23 38.77
N ASP A 201 12.83 -8.90 39.01
CA ASP A 201 13.60 -9.01 40.26
C ASP A 201 13.74 -10.43 40.85
N GLY A 202 14.93 -11.05 40.92
CA GLY A 202 16.12 -10.54 41.58
C GLY A 202 16.26 -11.24 42.94
N GLU A 203 16.93 -12.41 42.98
CA GLU A 203 17.44 -12.93 44.26
C GLU A 203 18.79 -13.62 44.05
N ALA A 204 19.80 -13.00 44.67
CA ALA A 204 21.14 -13.54 44.82
C ALA A 204 21.13 -14.58 45.95
N SER A 205 21.78 -15.73 45.72
CA SER A 205 22.37 -16.49 46.82
C SER A 205 23.65 -17.18 46.35
N ALA A 206 24.67 -17.02 47.18
CA ALA A 206 26.04 -17.46 47.03
C ALA A 206 26.25 -18.96 47.32
N ALA A 207 27.29 -19.54 46.71
CA ALA A 207 28.17 -20.61 47.23
C ALA A 207 29.26 -20.84 46.15
N THR A 208 30.51 -20.38 46.29
CA THR A 208 31.65 -20.92 47.08
C THR A 208 32.07 -22.35 46.71
N GLY A 209 33.35 -22.50 46.30
CA GLY A 209 34.16 -23.72 46.44
C GLY A 209 34.50 -24.43 45.11
N THR A 210 35.66 -24.13 44.51
CA THR A 210 36.97 -24.83 44.64
C THR A 210 37.11 -26.14 43.85
N GLY A 211 38.16 -26.22 43.03
CA GLY A 211 38.91 -27.46 42.81
C GLY A 211 39.11 -27.87 41.36
N ALA A 212 40.20 -27.41 40.73
CA ALA A 212 40.94 -28.18 39.73
C ALA A 212 41.68 -29.35 40.44
N PRO A 213 42.25 -30.37 39.75
CA PRO A 213 43.41 -30.12 38.89
C PRO A 213 43.54 -30.99 37.62
N ASP A 214 44.49 -30.48 36.82
CA ASP A 214 45.25 -31.00 35.69
C ASP A 214 45.55 -32.50 35.58
N ALA A 215 45.65 -32.98 34.33
CA ALA A 215 46.70 -33.93 33.95
C ALA A 215 47.08 -33.78 32.46
N LYS A 216 48.38 -33.51 32.24
CA LYS A 216 49.11 -33.48 30.96
C LYS A 216 49.48 -34.89 30.47
N GLY A 217 49.72 -35.00 29.16
CA GLY A 217 50.58 -36.01 28.52
C GLY A 217 50.20 -36.13 27.03
N ALA A 218 50.82 -35.43 26.08
CA ALA A 218 52.17 -35.60 25.53
C ALA A 218 52.45 -37.02 25.00
N GLY A 219 52.78 -37.11 23.69
CA GLY A 219 53.65 -38.17 23.20
C GLY A 219 53.18 -38.93 21.95
N ASP A 220 53.47 -38.34 20.79
CA ASP A 220 54.35 -38.93 19.76
C ASP A 220 53.93 -40.18 18.94
N GLY A 221 54.36 -40.17 17.67
CA GLY A 221 54.80 -41.40 17.01
C GLY A 221 53.90 -42.04 15.95
N ARG A 222 54.06 -41.57 14.71
CA ARG A 222 54.57 -42.34 13.56
C ARG A 222 53.73 -43.48 12.89
N ASP A 223 53.66 -43.29 11.57
CA ASP A 223 53.95 -44.24 10.49
C ASP A 223 52.86 -45.19 9.92
N ALA A 224 53.04 -45.38 8.60
CA ALA A 224 52.61 -46.49 7.75
C ALA A 224 51.24 -46.42 7.04
N LYS A 225 51.29 -45.69 5.93
CA LYS A 225 50.86 -46.10 4.58
C LYS A 225 50.85 -47.62 4.35
N ASP A 226 49.75 -48.21 3.86
CA ASP A 226 49.67 -48.89 2.56
C ASP A 226 48.36 -49.65 2.31
N ALA A 227 47.96 -49.61 1.03
CA ALA A 227 47.17 -50.55 0.23
C ALA A 227 45.82 -51.09 0.76
N LYS A 228 44.66 -50.63 0.27
CA LYS A 228 44.01 -50.94 -1.03
C LYS A 228 43.47 -52.37 -1.12
N ASP A 229 42.14 -52.47 -1.12
CA ASP A 229 41.27 -53.22 -2.07
C ASP A 229 40.05 -53.83 -1.36
N GLY A 230 38.86 -53.53 -1.89
CA GLY A 230 37.71 -54.42 -1.72
C GLY A 230 36.36 -53.78 -1.42
N LYS A 231 35.55 -53.63 -2.49
CA LYS A 231 34.08 -53.79 -2.54
C LYS A 231 33.18 -52.93 -1.66
N GLY A 232 32.15 -52.39 -2.33
CA GLY A 232 30.81 -52.35 -1.74
C GLY A 232 30.08 -51.03 -1.92
N SER A 233 29.48 -50.86 -3.09
CA SER A 233 28.36 -49.94 -3.28
C SER A 233 27.24 -50.28 -2.28
N GLY A 234 27.03 -49.39 -1.32
CA GLY A 234 25.99 -49.47 -0.30
C GLY A 234 25.70 -48.07 0.23
N SER A 235 25.08 -47.24 -0.61
CA SER A 235 24.56 -45.92 -0.23
C SER A 235 23.37 -46.10 0.71
N THR A 236 23.63 -46.26 2.00
CA THR A 236 22.61 -46.16 3.05
C THR A 236 22.65 -44.77 3.69
N GLY A 237 21.47 -44.15 3.79
CA GLY A 237 21.19 -43.10 4.78
C GLY A 237 21.50 -41.68 4.32
N ARG A 238 20.66 -41.13 3.43
CA ARG A 238 20.47 -39.68 3.38
C ARG A 238 19.85 -39.28 4.71
N ALA A 239 20.69 -38.82 5.64
CA ALA A 239 20.28 -38.22 6.89
C ALA A 239 19.23 -37.15 6.57
N ALA A 240 18.04 -37.33 7.14
CA ALA A 240 17.00 -36.33 7.13
C ALA A 240 17.60 -35.05 7.70
N SER A 241 17.70 -34.03 6.85
CA SER A 241 18.06 -32.69 7.26
C SER A 241 17.01 -32.26 8.27
N THR A 242 17.42 -32.05 9.52
CA THR A 242 16.60 -31.41 10.54
C THR A 242 16.22 -30.04 10.01
N GLU A 243 15.00 -29.93 9.50
CA GLU A 243 14.43 -28.69 8.99
C GLU A 243 14.32 -27.74 10.19
N VAL A 244 15.19 -26.74 10.22
CA VAL A 244 15.09 -25.63 11.18
C VAL A 244 13.70 -25.03 10.99
N PRO A 245 12.87 -24.88 12.05
CA PRO A 245 11.55 -24.29 11.90
C PRO A 245 11.72 -22.91 11.27
N THR A 246 11.18 -22.74 10.06
CA THR A 246 11.17 -21.44 9.39
C THR A 246 10.47 -20.47 10.34
N PRO A 247 11.12 -19.37 10.77
CA PRO A 247 10.48 -18.43 11.68
C PRO A 247 9.19 -17.95 11.04
N LEU A 248 8.10 -17.94 11.82
CA LEU A 248 6.81 -17.41 11.39
C LEU A 248 7.04 -16.08 10.69
N GLN A 249 6.73 -16.01 9.40
CA GLN A 249 6.93 -14.80 8.60
C GLN A 249 6.00 -13.72 9.16
N GLN A 250 6.50 -12.89 10.07
CA GLN A 250 5.80 -11.74 10.62
C GLN A 250 6.24 -10.53 9.80
N PRO A 251 5.37 -9.92 8.99
CA PRO A 251 5.73 -8.74 8.23
C PRO A 251 6.19 -7.62 9.15
N LEU A 252 7.40 -7.10 8.91
CA LEU A 252 7.92 -5.90 9.54
C LEU A 252 7.70 -4.73 8.58
N LEU A 253 7.00 -3.69 9.04
CA LEU A 253 6.63 -2.55 8.22
C LEU A 253 7.28 -1.27 8.75
N ASP A 254 7.98 -0.55 7.88
CA ASP A 254 8.62 0.72 8.23
C ASP A 254 7.65 1.89 8.09
N GLY A 255 7.65 2.75 9.10
CA GLY A 255 6.89 3.99 9.12
C GLY A 255 7.72 5.17 9.62
N GLU A 256 7.34 6.38 9.20
CA GLU A 256 7.99 7.60 9.63
C GLU A 256 6.96 8.69 9.91
N PHE A 257 7.07 9.31 11.09
CA PHE A 257 6.30 10.48 11.45
C PHE A 257 7.18 11.73 11.47
N ILE A 258 6.90 12.69 10.60
CA ILE A 258 7.58 13.98 10.57
C ILE A 258 6.75 14.99 11.37
N GLN A 259 7.29 15.39 12.51
CA GLN A 259 6.69 16.39 13.36
C GLN A 259 7.02 17.80 12.89
N LEU A 260 5.98 18.55 12.51
CA LEU A 260 6.08 19.95 12.11
C LEU A 260 6.02 20.88 13.33
N PRO A 261 6.78 22.00 13.34
CA PRO A 261 6.61 23.03 14.35
C PRO A 261 5.23 23.70 14.23
N ILE A 262 4.66 24.13 15.36
CA ILE A 262 3.36 24.82 15.37
C ILE A 262 3.46 26.20 14.71
N PHE A 263 4.52 26.95 15.04
CA PHE A 263 4.72 28.30 14.53
C PHE A 263 6.01 28.42 13.72
N PRO A 264 5.98 29.16 12.60
CA PRO A 264 7.18 29.42 11.81
C PRO A 264 8.11 30.39 12.56
N LYS A 265 9.43 30.25 12.36
CA LYS A 265 10.42 31.10 13.05
C LYS A 265 10.30 32.58 12.71
N TRP A 266 9.83 32.94 11.51
CA TRP A 266 9.64 34.34 11.12
C TRP A 266 8.62 35.06 12.00
N LEU A 267 7.67 34.34 12.61
CA LEU A 267 6.70 34.92 13.52
C LEU A 267 7.38 35.57 14.74
N LEU A 268 8.47 34.97 15.23
CA LEU A 268 9.27 35.56 16.31
C LEU A 268 9.97 36.85 15.85
N ALA A 269 10.50 36.87 14.62
CA ALA A 269 11.11 38.08 14.06
C ALA A 269 10.08 39.20 13.84
N LEU A 270 8.88 38.87 13.35
CA LEU A 270 7.80 39.82 13.19
C LEU A 270 7.30 40.36 14.54
N LEU A 271 7.14 39.49 15.55
CA LEU A 271 6.78 39.92 16.91
C LEU A 271 7.85 40.84 17.51
N ALA A 272 9.14 40.53 17.30
CA ALA A 272 10.23 41.39 17.74
C ALA A 272 10.23 42.75 17.02
N ALA A 273 9.97 42.77 15.70
CA ALA A 273 9.86 44.01 14.93
C ALA A 273 8.66 44.88 15.35
N LEU A 274 7.50 44.26 15.59
CA LEU A 274 6.31 44.96 16.11
C LEU A 274 6.56 45.52 17.51
N LEU A 275 7.25 44.77 18.38
CA LEU A 275 7.64 45.25 19.70
C LEU A 275 8.60 46.44 19.59
N ALA A 276 9.59 46.36 18.70
CA ALA A 276 10.54 47.45 18.45
C ALA A 276 9.84 48.71 17.90
N LEU A 277 8.92 48.55 16.95
CA LEU A 277 8.09 49.64 16.42
C LEU A 277 7.21 50.26 17.51
N LEU A 278 6.63 49.44 18.39
CA LEU A 278 5.83 49.90 19.52
C LEU A 278 6.70 50.69 20.51
N LEU A 279 7.89 50.19 20.84
CA LEU A 279 8.84 50.91 21.70
C LEU A 279 9.30 52.23 21.05
N ALA A 280 9.61 52.22 19.76
CA ALA A 280 9.98 53.42 19.00
C ALA A 280 8.83 54.44 18.96
N TRP A 281 7.58 54.01 18.77
CA TRP A 281 6.40 54.85 18.87
C TRP A 281 6.28 55.52 20.25
N PHE A 282 6.44 54.74 21.33
CA PHE A 282 6.35 55.28 22.69
C PHE A 282 7.52 56.21 23.05
N ALA A 283 8.72 55.97 22.53
CA ALA A 283 9.93 56.73 22.85
C ALA A 283 10.12 57.98 21.99
N LEU A 284 9.79 57.92 20.69
CA LEU A 284 10.10 59.00 19.73
C LEU A 284 8.84 59.76 19.29
N VAL A 285 7.77 59.03 18.98
CA VAL A 285 6.59 59.64 18.34
C VAL A 285 5.63 60.21 19.39
N ARG A 286 5.39 59.50 20.48
CA ARG A 286 4.48 59.95 21.55
C ARG A 286 4.92 61.27 22.20
N PRO A 287 6.21 61.53 22.50
CA PRO A 287 6.65 62.82 23.03
C PRO A 287 6.47 63.96 22.02
N ALA A 288 6.82 63.73 20.76
CA ALA A 288 6.71 64.72 19.68
C ALA A 288 5.25 65.07 19.38
N VAL A 289 4.35 64.08 19.31
CA VAL A 289 2.90 64.35 19.10
C VAL A 289 2.31 65.12 20.29
N ARG A 290 2.79 64.89 21.52
CA ARG A 290 2.38 65.67 22.70
C ARG A 290 2.90 67.11 22.68
N SER A 291 4.12 67.37 22.21
CA SER A 291 4.65 68.74 22.07
C SER A 291 3.97 69.51 20.95
N SER A 292 3.74 68.87 19.80
CA SER A 292 3.05 69.49 18.67
C SER A 292 1.58 69.78 18.99
N ALA A 293 0.91 68.88 19.71
CA ALA A 293 -0.47 69.11 20.17
C ALA A 293 -0.56 70.25 21.20
N LYS A 294 0.43 70.41 22.09
CA LYS A 294 0.50 71.56 23.01
C LYS A 294 0.74 72.88 22.27
N GLN A 295 1.69 72.92 21.34
CA GLN A 295 1.97 74.12 20.55
C GLN A 295 0.78 74.53 19.66
N ALA A 296 0.09 73.57 19.04
CA ALA A 296 -1.12 73.86 18.27
C ALA A 296 -2.28 74.36 19.15
N ALA A 297 -2.42 73.83 20.37
CA ALA A 297 -3.42 74.32 21.33
C ALA A 297 -3.08 75.74 21.82
N GLU A 298 -1.82 76.04 22.10
CA GLU A 298 -1.36 77.38 22.49
C GLU A 298 -1.54 78.40 21.36
N GLN A 299 -1.27 78.02 20.11
CA GLN A 299 -1.50 78.88 18.93
C GLN A 299 -2.99 79.14 18.67
N ALA A 300 -3.86 78.15 18.89
CA ALA A 300 -5.31 78.33 18.79
C ALA A 300 -5.85 79.28 19.87
N VAL A 301 -5.32 79.22 21.09
CA VAL A 301 -5.67 80.16 22.18
C VAL A 301 -5.13 81.57 21.92
N ALA A 302 -3.94 81.69 21.31
CA ALA A 302 -3.36 82.98 20.91
C ALA A 302 -4.13 83.65 19.75
N GLN A 303 -4.64 82.87 18.81
CA GLN A 303 -5.50 83.39 17.73
C GLN A 303 -6.89 83.82 18.22
N GLN A 304 -7.41 83.21 19.29
CA GLN A 304 -8.68 83.62 19.90
C GLN A 304 -8.57 84.87 20.79
N SER A 305 -7.36 85.29 21.18
CA SER A 305 -7.12 86.49 22.00
C SER A 305 -6.78 87.75 21.20
N ALA A 306 -6.68 87.64 19.87
CA ALA A 306 -6.43 88.76 18.96
C ALA A 306 -7.62 89.03 18.01
N THR A 307 -8.73 89.56 18.53
CA THR A 307 -9.70 90.32 17.72
C THR A 307 -10.49 91.33 18.57
N PRO A 308 -10.40 92.65 18.33
CA PRO A 308 -11.43 93.62 18.69
C PRO A 308 -12.37 93.94 17.51
N ALA A 309 -13.62 94.28 17.84
CA ALA A 309 -14.71 94.79 17.00
C ALA A 309 -14.37 96.18 16.36
N ALA A 310 -15.04 96.80 15.35
CA ALA A 310 -16.32 96.64 14.66
C ALA A 310 -16.37 97.48 13.34
N SER A 311 -17.32 97.13 12.44
CA SER A 311 -18.23 97.95 11.58
C SER A 311 -17.82 98.91 10.42
N ALA A 312 -18.39 98.60 9.23
CA ALA A 312 -19.23 99.43 8.31
C ALA A 312 -18.72 100.03 6.97
N ALA A 313 -19.53 99.74 5.92
CA ALA A 313 -19.85 100.48 4.66
C ALA A 313 -19.12 100.17 3.32
N ALA A 314 -19.95 100.02 2.26
CA ALA A 314 -19.72 99.62 0.85
C ALA A 314 -19.70 100.85 -0.11
N PRO A 315 -19.71 100.77 -1.49
CA PRO A 315 -19.80 99.61 -2.40
C PRO A 315 -18.93 99.66 -3.70
N GLY A 316 -18.94 98.57 -4.49
CA GLY A 316 -18.77 98.65 -5.97
C GLY A 316 -18.13 97.45 -6.67
N GLY A 317 -18.92 96.72 -7.47
CA GLY A 317 -18.45 96.03 -8.69
C GLY A 317 -18.27 94.51 -8.65
N ALA A 318 -19.31 93.76 -9.07
CA ALA A 318 -19.25 92.34 -9.47
C ALA A 318 -18.85 92.24 -10.98
N PRO A 319 -18.48 91.07 -11.56
CA PRO A 319 -19.30 89.85 -11.50
C PRO A 319 -18.58 88.48 -11.46
N SER A 320 -19.37 87.49 -10.99
CA SER A 320 -19.44 86.07 -11.40
C SER A 320 -18.28 85.10 -11.11
N ALA A 321 -18.48 83.86 -10.66
CA ALA A 321 -19.65 83.16 -10.09
C ALA A 321 -19.16 81.89 -9.33
N ALA A 322 -19.86 81.59 -8.24
CA ALA A 322 -19.85 80.41 -7.36
C ALA A 322 -19.58 79.05 -8.05
N SER A 323 -18.81 78.12 -7.47
CA SER A 323 -18.93 77.44 -6.15
C SER A 323 -20.11 76.48 -6.03
N GLY A 324 -19.85 75.30 -5.47
CA GLY A 324 -20.89 74.39 -5.01
C GLY A 324 -20.39 73.06 -4.44
N GLY A 325 -19.71 73.09 -3.28
CA GLY A 325 -19.98 72.08 -2.25
C GLY A 325 -21.31 72.44 -1.56
N ASN A 326 -22.04 71.61 -0.85
CA ASN A 326 -21.71 70.38 -0.12
C ASN A 326 -23.07 69.74 0.30
N PRO A 327 -23.18 69.04 1.45
CA PRO A 327 -23.58 67.64 1.60
C PRO A 327 -25.08 67.40 1.94
N GLY A 328 -25.50 66.14 1.96
CA GLY A 328 -26.74 65.73 2.63
C GLY A 328 -27.16 64.30 2.33
N ASN A 329 -27.26 63.48 3.38
CA ASN A 329 -28.08 62.27 3.43
C ASN A 329 -29.28 62.60 4.35
N PRO A 330 -30.52 62.14 4.10
CA PRO A 330 -30.96 60.88 4.73
C PRO A 330 -32.09 60.09 4.01
N GLY A 331 -32.17 58.79 4.32
CA GLY A 331 -33.36 57.91 4.17
C GLY A 331 -33.64 57.39 2.75
N GLY A 332 -34.12 56.17 2.50
CA GLY A 332 -34.56 55.05 3.32
C GLY A 332 -35.27 54.03 2.40
N GLN A 333 -35.19 52.75 2.76
CA GLN A 333 -36.11 51.63 2.41
C GLN A 333 -36.33 51.22 0.92
N GLY A 334 -36.13 49.93 0.65
CA GLY A 334 -36.59 49.29 -0.60
C GLY A 334 -36.05 47.88 -0.87
N LYS A 335 -36.49 46.88 -0.10
CA LYS A 335 -36.71 45.47 -0.52
C LYS A 335 -38.21 45.21 -0.27
N PRO A 336 -38.94 44.21 -0.83
CA PRO A 336 -38.48 42.95 -1.44
C PRO A 336 -39.32 42.41 -2.64
N GLY A 337 -38.98 41.18 -3.09
CA GLY A 337 -39.84 40.27 -3.86
C GLY A 337 -39.35 40.06 -5.30
N GLY A 338 -39.06 38.87 -5.83
CA GLY A 338 -39.51 37.51 -5.47
C GLY A 338 -40.40 36.97 -6.60
N GLY A 339 -39.95 35.95 -7.34
CA GLY A 339 -40.77 35.31 -8.39
C GLY A 339 -39.98 34.44 -9.38
N GLN A 340 -39.76 33.18 -9.00
CA GLN A 340 -39.37 31.98 -9.78
C GLN A 340 -40.48 31.60 -10.80
N PRO A 341 -40.47 30.46 -11.56
CA PRO A 341 -39.43 29.55 -12.11
C PRO A 341 -39.60 29.30 -13.64
N SER A 342 -38.87 28.30 -14.15
CA SER A 342 -39.03 27.53 -15.41
C SER A 342 -38.09 27.99 -16.53
N THR A 343 -37.45 27.12 -17.32
CA THR A 343 -37.56 25.67 -17.54
C THR A 343 -36.30 25.20 -18.27
N GLY A 344 -36.05 23.90 -18.24
CA GLY A 344 -34.78 23.28 -18.60
C GLY A 344 -34.27 23.55 -20.01
N GLY A 345 -32.95 23.56 -20.10
CA GLY A 345 -32.18 23.31 -21.30
C GLY A 345 -31.08 22.33 -20.93
N HIS A 346 -31.27 21.06 -21.26
CA HIS A 346 -30.21 20.06 -21.20
C HIS A 346 -29.11 20.53 -22.14
N ALA A 347 -27.97 20.92 -21.59
CA ALA A 347 -26.75 21.00 -22.38
C ALA A 347 -26.37 19.56 -22.74
N VAL A 348 -26.58 19.21 -24.01
CA VAL A 348 -26.10 17.97 -24.60
C VAL A 348 -24.58 18.00 -24.49
N GLY A 349 -24.04 17.16 -23.60
CA GLY A 349 -22.60 16.91 -23.53
C GLY A 349 -22.11 16.27 -24.84
N PRO A 350 -20.81 16.35 -25.16
CA PRO A 350 -20.26 15.63 -26.29
C PRO A 350 -20.64 14.14 -26.14
N GLY A 351 -21.13 13.54 -27.23
CA GLY A 351 -21.77 12.23 -27.25
C GLY A 351 -20.95 11.20 -26.45
N LEU A 352 -21.50 10.80 -25.30
CA LEU A 352 -20.91 9.78 -24.45
C LEU A 352 -20.96 8.46 -25.22
N ALA A 353 -19.78 7.90 -25.51
CA ALA A 353 -19.67 6.49 -25.89
C ALA A 353 -20.27 5.63 -24.76
N GLU A 354 -21.06 4.61 -25.13
CA GLU A 354 -21.52 3.64 -24.15
C GLU A 354 -20.34 2.76 -23.73
N PRO A 355 -20.00 2.68 -22.43
CA PRO A 355 -18.96 1.79 -21.96
C PRO A 355 -19.28 0.34 -22.37
N GLY A 356 -18.40 -0.27 -23.17
CA GLY A 356 -18.51 -1.68 -23.57
C GLY A 356 -18.98 -1.97 -25.00
N THR A 357 -19.24 -0.96 -25.84
CA THR A 357 -19.59 -1.17 -27.27
C THR A 357 -18.42 -1.00 -28.24
N GLY A 358 -17.25 -0.53 -27.76
CA GLY A 358 -16.07 -0.27 -28.59
C GLY A 358 -15.30 -1.54 -28.98
N ARG A 359 -14.60 -1.48 -30.12
CA ARG A 359 -13.69 -2.57 -30.54
C ARG A 359 -12.48 -2.58 -29.62
N GLN A 360 -12.11 -3.76 -29.11
CA GLN A 360 -10.88 -3.91 -28.31
C GLN A 360 -9.69 -3.35 -29.08
N SER A 361 -8.89 -2.53 -28.40
CA SER A 361 -7.74 -1.85 -28.97
C SER A 361 -6.62 -1.74 -27.95
N SER A 362 -5.39 -1.80 -28.44
CA SER A 362 -4.17 -1.62 -27.66
C SER A 362 -3.11 -0.91 -28.48
N ALA A 363 -2.23 -0.18 -27.81
CA ALA A 363 -1.08 0.48 -28.43
C ALA A 363 0.12 0.46 -27.49
N THR A 364 1.32 0.58 -28.07
CA THR A 364 2.57 0.73 -27.32
C THR A 364 3.18 2.09 -27.62
N ILE A 365 3.54 2.82 -26.58
CA ILE A 365 4.32 4.05 -26.61
C ILE A 365 5.72 3.69 -26.15
N ASP A 366 6.70 3.84 -27.05
CA ASP A 366 8.12 3.60 -26.81
C ASP A 366 8.84 4.95 -26.65
N VAL A 367 9.57 5.13 -25.55
CA VAL A 367 10.31 6.36 -25.27
C VAL A 367 11.77 6.05 -24.95
N GLN A 368 12.66 6.58 -25.77
CA GLN A 368 14.10 6.57 -25.52
C GLN A 368 14.58 7.99 -25.24
N THR A 369 15.46 8.14 -24.25
CA THR A 369 16.01 9.44 -23.88
C THR A 369 17.42 9.32 -23.31
N ALA A 370 18.29 10.24 -23.72
CA ALA A 370 19.65 10.32 -23.19
C ALA A 370 19.65 10.66 -21.69
N SER A 371 20.72 10.30 -21.00
CA SER A 371 20.98 10.67 -19.60
C SER A 371 20.96 12.18 -19.41
N GLY A 372 20.25 12.66 -18.37
CA GLY A 372 20.06 14.07 -18.08
C GLY A 372 19.08 14.82 -19.00
N ALA A 373 18.45 14.13 -19.96
CA ALA A 373 17.48 14.70 -20.87
C ALA A 373 16.06 14.24 -20.55
N SER A 374 15.08 14.89 -21.21
CA SER A 374 13.69 14.42 -21.21
C SER A 374 13.19 14.23 -22.62
N SER A 375 12.41 13.18 -22.84
CA SER A 375 11.75 12.88 -24.10
C SER A 375 10.30 12.51 -23.87
N THR A 376 9.50 12.47 -24.93
CA THR A 376 8.08 12.19 -24.85
C THR A 376 7.63 11.35 -26.02
N GLY A 377 6.94 10.25 -25.73
CA GLY A 377 6.20 9.46 -26.71
C GLY A 377 4.70 9.66 -26.53
N ASN A 378 3.93 9.49 -27.61
CA ASN A 378 2.49 9.64 -27.57
C ASN A 378 1.76 8.59 -28.43
N TYR A 379 0.52 8.34 -28.06
CA TYR A 379 -0.48 7.68 -28.88
C TYR A 379 -1.63 8.66 -29.09
N GLN A 380 -1.91 9.01 -30.34
CA GLN A 380 -2.99 9.92 -30.70
C GLN A 380 -4.29 9.14 -30.95
N VAL A 381 -5.37 9.55 -30.29
CA VAL A 381 -6.71 8.99 -30.54
C VAL A 381 -7.18 9.48 -31.91
N PRO A 382 -7.58 8.58 -32.83
CA PRO A 382 -8.04 8.99 -34.16
C PRO A 382 -9.25 9.92 -34.09
N HIS A 383 -9.35 10.84 -35.05
CA HIS A 383 -10.54 11.66 -35.23
C HIS A 383 -11.81 10.80 -35.34
N GLY A 384 -12.90 11.25 -34.73
CA GLY A 384 -14.20 10.57 -34.64
C GLY A 384 -14.25 9.41 -33.66
N LYS A 385 -13.20 9.21 -32.84
CA LYS A 385 -13.11 8.09 -31.87
C LYS A 385 -12.93 8.60 -30.44
N VAL A 386 -13.37 7.79 -29.48
CA VAL A 386 -13.00 7.91 -28.06
C VAL A 386 -12.29 6.62 -27.67
N PHE A 387 -11.17 6.75 -26.95
CA PHE A 387 -10.47 5.60 -26.38
C PHE A 387 -10.79 5.51 -24.88
N ASP A 388 -11.54 4.47 -24.51
CA ASP A 388 -11.83 4.11 -23.13
C ASP A 388 -10.71 3.17 -22.62
N ILE A 389 -9.70 3.74 -21.96
CA ILE A 389 -8.54 2.98 -21.45
C ILE A 389 -8.92 2.32 -20.13
N THR A 390 -8.73 1.00 -20.06
CA THR A 390 -8.99 0.21 -18.84
C THR A 390 -7.70 -0.24 -18.18
N ASP A 391 -6.63 -0.40 -18.95
CA ASP A 391 -5.37 -0.94 -18.45
C ASP A 391 -4.18 -0.23 -19.07
N ILE A 392 -3.14 -0.04 -18.26
CA ILE A 392 -1.82 0.33 -18.72
C ILE A 392 -0.76 -0.59 -18.10
N VAL A 393 0.28 -0.91 -18.86
CA VAL A 393 1.45 -1.62 -18.38
C VAL A 393 2.67 -0.77 -18.69
N VAL A 394 3.45 -0.44 -17.66
CA VAL A 394 4.72 0.28 -17.79
C VAL A 394 5.89 -0.67 -17.56
N ALA A 395 6.93 -0.54 -18.38
CA ALA A 395 8.13 -1.36 -18.31
C ALA A 395 9.41 -0.49 -18.34
N ASN A 396 10.10 -0.49 -17.21
CA ASN A 396 11.48 -0.06 -17.02
C ASN A 396 12.35 -1.32 -16.92
N PHE A 397 12.57 -1.99 -18.05
CA PHE A 397 13.25 -3.28 -18.08
C PHE A 397 14.77 -3.17 -17.88
N GLN A 398 15.36 -2.00 -18.14
CA GLN A 398 16.79 -1.75 -17.99
C GLN A 398 17.16 -1.36 -16.56
N GLY A 399 16.18 -0.92 -15.76
CA GLY A 399 16.37 -0.44 -14.40
C GLY A 399 16.86 1.00 -14.35
N ASP A 400 16.38 1.81 -15.28
CA ASP A 400 16.62 3.24 -15.41
C ASP A 400 16.17 4.01 -14.17
N GLN A 401 16.75 5.19 -13.97
CA GLN A 401 16.45 6.10 -12.87
C GLN A 401 15.97 7.44 -13.41
N GLY A 402 14.99 8.04 -12.73
CA GLY A 402 14.36 9.29 -13.16
C GLY A 402 12.85 9.29 -12.95
N LEU A 403 12.11 9.96 -13.84
CA LEU A 403 10.66 10.12 -13.72
C LEU A 403 9.94 9.77 -15.04
N LEU A 404 8.89 8.97 -14.94
CA LEU A 404 7.90 8.74 -16.00
C LEU A 404 6.58 9.42 -15.59
N THR A 405 6.09 10.35 -16.41
CA THR A 405 4.78 10.98 -16.25
C THR A 405 3.86 10.57 -17.39
N ILE A 406 2.71 9.99 -17.04
CA ILE A 406 1.70 9.53 -18.01
C ILE A 406 0.50 10.47 -17.93
N THR A 407 0.08 10.97 -19.08
CA THR A 407 -1.09 11.84 -19.22
C THR A 407 -2.05 11.31 -20.28
N ALA A 408 -3.34 11.56 -20.09
CA ALA A 408 -4.39 11.38 -21.08
C ALA A 408 -5.01 12.74 -21.36
N GLY A 409 -4.72 13.31 -22.53
CA GLY A 409 -5.10 14.68 -22.85
C GLY A 409 -4.48 15.67 -21.87
N LYS A 410 -5.32 16.37 -21.09
CA LYS A 410 -4.88 17.32 -20.06
C LYS A 410 -4.78 16.71 -18.65
N GLN A 411 -5.21 15.47 -18.47
CA GLN A 411 -5.22 14.81 -17.18
C GLN A 411 -3.93 14.03 -16.97
N THR A 412 -3.20 14.32 -15.89
CA THR A 412 -2.13 13.45 -15.42
C THR A 412 -2.74 12.20 -14.80
N ILE A 413 -2.43 11.03 -15.38
CA ILE A 413 -2.83 9.73 -14.86
C ILE A 413 -1.95 9.40 -13.66
N THR A 414 -0.63 9.43 -13.84
CA THR A 414 0.34 9.13 -12.77
C THR A 414 1.73 9.68 -13.11
N THR A 415 2.54 9.88 -12.07
CA THR A 415 3.98 10.14 -12.18
C THR A 415 4.70 9.13 -11.30
N ILE A 416 5.62 8.38 -11.88
CA ILE A 416 6.31 7.25 -11.25
C ILE A 416 7.81 7.50 -11.31
N ALA A 417 8.50 7.28 -10.20
CA ALA A 417 9.96 7.25 -10.19
C ALA A 417 10.46 5.94 -10.80
N LEU A 418 11.30 6.00 -11.82
CA LEU A 418 11.71 4.84 -12.62
C LEU A 418 12.37 3.76 -11.76
N GLU A 419 13.12 4.16 -10.72
CA GLU A 419 13.81 3.26 -9.80
C GLU A 419 12.86 2.44 -8.90
N THR A 420 11.57 2.77 -8.86
CA THR A 420 10.58 2.10 -7.98
C THR A 420 9.90 0.89 -8.62
N PHE A 421 10.08 0.68 -9.93
CA PHE A 421 9.47 -0.43 -10.64
C PHE A 421 10.40 -1.03 -11.70
N ARG A 422 10.01 -2.19 -12.21
CA ARG A 422 10.60 -2.81 -13.41
C ARG A 422 9.51 -3.09 -14.43
N ASN A 423 8.44 -3.76 -14.00
CA ASN A 423 7.20 -3.87 -14.75
C ASN A 423 6.05 -3.59 -13.77
N GLN A 424 5.09 -2.75 -14.14
CA GLN A 424 3.94 -2.43 -13.29
C GLN A 424 2.68 -2.33 -14.15
N ASP A 425 1.63 -3.02 -13.73
CA ASP A 425 0.28 -2.93 -14.29
C ASP A 425 -0.60 -1.99 -13.45
N TYR A 426 -1.47 -1.27 -14.14
CA TYR A 426 -2.57 -0.51 -13.54
C TYR A 426 -3.84 -0.82 -14.31
N HIS A 427 -4.91 -1.16 -13.58
CA HIS A 427 -6.22 -1.50 -14.14
C HIS A 427 -7.31 -0.68 -13.46
N TRP A 428 -8.32 -0.26 -14.23
CA TRP A 428 -9.44 0.54 -13.75
C TRP A 428 -10.78 -0.13 -14.07
N VAL A 429 -11.69 -0.12 -13.09
CA VAL A 429 -13.09 -0.51 -13.28
C VAL A 429 -13.85 0.56 -14.07
N THR A 430 -13.52 1.83 -13.86
CA THR A 430 -14.08 2.97 -14.61
C THR A 430 -13.06 3.43 -15.65
N PRO A 431 -13.33 3.28 -16.95
CA PRO A 431 -12.36 3.62 -17.98
C PRO A 431 -11.96 5.10 -17.96
N ILE A 432 -10.69 5.37 -18.29
CA ILE A 432 -10.20 6.72 -18.55
C ILE A 432 -10.51 7.04 -20.00
N GLN A 433 -11.43 7.99 -20.21
CA GLN A 433 -11.85 8.37 -21.56
C GLN A 433 -10.89 9.39 -22.16
N VAL A 434 -10.35 9.07 -23.33
CA VAL A 434 -9.52 9.98 -24.12
C VAL A 434 -10.28 10.37 -25.38
N PRO A 435 -10.77 11.61 -25.49
CA PRO A 435 -11.51 12.09 -26.66
C PRO A 435 -10.68 12.07 -27.94
N GLU A 436 -11.37 12.20 -29.07
CA GLU A 436 -10.75 12.38 -30.39
C GLU A 436 -9.71 13.51 -30.38
N ASP A 437 -8.68 13.35 -31.21
CA ASP A 437 -7.57 14.30 -31.39
C ASP A 437 -6.75 14.61 -30.12
N GLN A 438 -7.07 14.00 -28.99
CA GLN A 438 -6.22 13.99 -27.81
C GLN A 438 -5.24 12.81 -27.84
N ALA A 439 -4.24 12.87 -26.97
CA ALA A 439 -3.20 11.86 -26.92
C ALA A 439 -3.00 11.31 -25.51
N VAL A 440 -2.65 10.03 -25.44
CA VAL A 440 -1.98 9.46 -24.27
C VAL A 440 -0.49 9.72 -24.43
N THR A 441 0.14 10.27 -23.42
CA THR A 441 1.53 10.73 -23.50
C THR A 441 2.34 10.18 -22.34
N ALA A 442 3.51 9.61 -22.67
CA ALA A 442 4.54 9.20 -21.71
C ALA A 442 5.72 10.17 -21.80
N ALA A 443 5.91 11.00 -20.79
CA ALA A 443 7.04 11.90 -20.67
C ALA A 443 8.07 11.28 -19.72
N VAL A 444 9.28 11.04 -20.22
CA VAL A 444 10.38 10.42 -19.46
C VAL A 444 11.47 11.45 -19.25
N THR A 445 11.82 11.70 -17.98
CA THR A 445 13.02 12.43 -17.57
C THR A 445 14.04 11.40 -17.08
N CYS A 446 15.12 11.22 -17.82
CA CYS A 446 16.16 10.26 -17.51
C CYS A 446 17.25 10.90 -16.65
N GLU A 447 17.44 10.41 -15.44
CA GLU A 447 18.54 10.83 -14.57
C GLU A 447 19.76 9.93 -14.78
N SER A 448 19.55 8.61 -14.89
CA SER A 448 20.62 7.66 -15.18
C SER A 448 20.09 6.41 -15.90
N PRO A 449 20.70 5.99 -17.02
CA PRO A 449 20.41 4.70 -17.64
C PRO A 449 20.76 3.53 -16.73
N GLY A 450 19.91 2.51 -16.73
CA GLY A 450 20.02 1.33 -15.90
C GLY A 450 21.08 0.35 -16.38
N THR A 451 21.32 -0.66 -15.55
CA THR A 451 22.19 -1.80 -15.90
C THR A 451 21.35 -3.07 -15.91
N PRO A 452 20.97 -3.57 -17.11
CA PRO A 452 20.29 -4.86 -17.26
C PRO A 452 21.14 -6.02 -16.71
N ALA A 453 20.53 -7.21 -16.60
CA ALA A 453 21.18 -8.43 -16.11
C ALA A 453 22.44 -8.86 -16.92
N SER A 454 22.65 -8.29 -18.11
CA SER A 454 23.88 -8.46 -18.89
C SER A 454 25.11 -7.78 -18.26
N GLY A 455 24.93 -6.90 -17.27
CA GLY A 455 25.99 -6.22 -16.54
C GLY A 455 26.61 -5.03 -17.27
N LYS A 456 26.16 -4.71 -18.49
CA LYS A 456 26.56 -3.50 -19.23
C LYS A 456 25.51 -2.43 -19.04
N GLN A 457 25.90 -1.26 -18.57
CA GLN A 457 25.00 -0.11 -18.46
C GLN A 457 24.47 0.27 -19.85
N ALA A 458 23.19 0.59 -19.94
CA ALA A 458 22.58 1.06 -21.18
C ALA A 458 23.08 2.48 -21.55
N GLU A 459 23.01 2.82 -22.84
CA GLU A 459 23.48 4.13 -23.34
C GLU A 459 22.45 5.26 -23.11
N ALA A 460 21.18 4.90 -22.94
CA ALA A 460 20.04 5.81 -22.77
C ALA A 460 18.96 5.12 -21.92
N CYS A 461 18.09 5.88 -21.28
CA CYS A 461 16.89 5.29 -20.67
C CYS A 461 15.92 4.87 -21.77
N HIS A 462 15.23 3.74 -21.57
CA HIS A 462 14.28 3.15 -22.52
C HIS A 462 13.05 2.61 -21.78
N GLU A 463 11.94 3.31 -21.95
CA GLU A 463 10.67 3.00 -21.30
C GLU A 463 9.61 2.57 -22.32
N LEU A 464 8.84 1.55 -21.96
CA LEU A 464 7.69 1.10 -22.74
C LEU A 464 6.40 1.27 -21.94
N LEU A 465 5.40 1.91 -22.54
CA LEU A 465 4.05 2.02 -22.02
C LEU A 465 3.09 1.31 -22.99
N ASN A 466 2.48 0.21 -22.56
CA ASN A 466 1.37 -0.40 -23.27
C ASN A 466 0.05 0.11 -22.69
N ILE A 467 -0.88 0.48 -23.56
CA ILE A 467 -2.24 0.91 -23.19
C ILE A 467 -3.25 -0.01 -23.86
N SER A 468 -4.29 -0.41 -23.14
CA SER A 468 -5.38 -1.23 -23.68
C SER A 468 -6.75 -0.83 -23.16
N GLY A 469 -7.77 -1.11 -23.97
CA GLY A 469 -9.16 -0.83 -23.65
C GLY A 469 -10.07 -0.97 -24.87
N ALA A 470 -11.07 -0.12 -24.97
CA ALA A 470 -12.02 -0.11 -26.07
C ALA A 470 -11.98 1.21 -26.85
N LEU A 471 -11.87 1.12 -28.19
CA LEU A 471 -11.96 2.26 -29.07
C LEU A 471 -13.36 2.31 -29.70
N SER A 472 -14.09 3.39 -29.46
CA SER A 472 -15.50 3.56 -29.84
C SER A 472 -15.66 4.73 -30.80
N ASP A 473 -16.63 4.65 -31.72
CA ASP A 473 -17.04 5.79 -32.55
C ASP A 473 -17.81 6.81 -31.70
N ILE A 474 -17.53 8.10 -31.90
CA ILE A 474 -18.35 9.17 -31.34
C ILE A 474 -19.68 9.18 -32.13
N LYS A 475 -20.80 8.91 -31.45
CA LYS A 475 -22.13 9.11 -32.05
C LYS A 475 -22.31 10.60 -32.31
N GLN A 476 -22.23 11.03 -33.56
CA GLN A 476 -22.63 12.38 -33.94
C GLN A 476 -24.13 12.52 -33.68
N GLY A 477 -24.51 13.34 -32.71
CA GLY A 477 -25.90 13.70 -32.48
C GLY A 477 -26.41 14.49 -33.68
N ASN A 478 -27.56 14.07 -34.23
CA ASN A 478 -28.34 14.89 -35.17
C ASN A 478 -28.90 16.14 -34.49
#